data_AF-I1D6R3-F1
#
_entry.id   AF-I1D6R3-F1
#
_cell.length_a   1.000
_cell.length_b   1.000
_cell.length_c   1.000
_cell.angle_alpha   90.00
_cell.angle_beta   90.00
_cell.angle_gamma   90.00
#
_symmetry.space_group_name_H-M   'P 1'
#
loop_
_entity.id
_entity.type
_entity.pdbx_description
1 polymer ?
#
loop_
_entity_poly.entity_id
_entity_poly.type
_entity_poly.pdbx_seq_one_letter_code
_entity_poly.pdbx_strand_id
1 'polypeptide(L)'
;MLSYESVYNAPVDKLDAAVEAWTEQITKLKTLSEDMDESVVRATRNSGWSGPAAETAISFIDETAKEFTDAIAEATGIRDILREACDAIRRARDRLREIAEVEAPKLGLKVSPTGEVEADSWIPGSDWWNEEEIERISKEIERARVAATEADDSAAAALARNVNEEHDFNAPTYTSLADAEAKISEGRFSDAEKFMFEEMMRNVRGEDIKNMRENTENWYSTPEALLDFFNKVKADSDWDHKPILEDKFGLETANEYMFKIPGDPKGRSLSYDAWSNIHYGYVGMAAGIDEDLLMQAGSLNFGPFGRDDPGDQITMRAGIELYKKYGENLTQEQFHQEIMKMVDEMEAKGVDQVKPWKPTRGATS
;
A
#
# COMPACT_ATOMS: atom_id res chain seq x y z
N MET A 1 12.44 1.80 3.22
CA MET A 1 12.12 3.10 3.84
C MET A 1 13.34 4.01 3.85
N LEU A 2 13.16 5.29 3.52
CA LEU A 2 14.21 6.30 3.51
C LEU A 2 14.74 6.57 4.94
N SER A 3 16.05 6.81 5.08
CA SER A 3 16.65 7.17 6.37
C SER A 3 16.28 8.59 6.79
N TYR A 4 16.28 8.86 8.11
CA TYR A 4 16.08 10.22 8.64
C TYR A 4 17.03 11.22 7.97
N GLU A 5 18.32 10.89 7.90
CA GLU A 5 19.35 11.74 7.28
C GLU A 5 19.03 12.07 5.82
N SER A 6 18.57 11.09 5.04
CA SER A 6 18.21 11.29 3.62
C SER A 6 17.02 12.24 3.48
N VAL A 7 15.99 12.08 4.31
CA VAL A 7 14.80 12.94 4.25
C VAL A 7 15.12 14.35 4.77
N TYR A 8 15.82 14.46 5.89
CA TYR A 8 16.22 15.74 6.50
C TYR A 8 17.13 16.58 5.59
N ASN A 9 17.97 15.92 4.79
CA ASN A 9 18.86 16.56 3.82
C ASN A 9 18.35 16.49 2.38
N ALA A 10 17.08 16.16 2.17
CA ALA A 10 16.53 15.94 0.83
C ALA A 10 16.79 17.16 -0.08
N PRO A 11 17.36 16.95 -1.29
CA PRO A 11 17.76 18.02 -2.19
C PRO A 11 16.57 18.57 -2.98
N VAL A 12 15.55 19.10 -2.30
CA VAL A 12 14.29 19.52 -2.94
C VAL A 12 14.50 20.56 -4.03
N ASP A 13 15.51 21.43 -3.90
CA ASP A 13 15.81 22.45 -4.92
C ASP A 13 16.22 21.82 -6.26
N LYS A 14 16.85 20.64 -6.22
CA LYS A 14 17.18 19.89 -7.44
C LYS A 14 15.96 19.21 -8.05
N LEU A 15 15.03 18.74 -7.20
CA LEU A 15 13.76 18.18 -7.65
C LEU A 15 12.89 19.27 -8.29
N ASP A 16 12.86 20.47 -7.70
CA ASP A 16 12.20 21.64 -8.30
C ASP A 16 12.81 22.01 -9.65
N ALA A 17 14.14 22.08 -9.74
CA ALA A 17 14.80 22.34 -11.02
C ALA A 17 14.44 21.29 -12.08
N ALA A 18 14.23 20.03 -11.71
CA ALA A 18 13.75 18.99 -12.63
C ALA A 18 12.30 19.25 -13.07
N VAL A 19 11.41 19.62 -12.15
CA VAL A 19 10.02 19.99 -12.46
C VAL A 19 9.96 21.21 -13.40
N GLU A 20 10.78 22.22 -13.14
CA GLU A 20 10.92 23.41 -13.98
C GLU A 20 11.43 23.05 -15.39
N ALA A 21 12.45 22.19 -15.48
CA ALA A 21 12.98 21.72 -16.75
C ALA A 21 11.92 20.99 -17.58
N TRP A 22 11.14 20.09 -16.98
CA TRP A 22 10.03 19.43 -17.66
C TRP A 22 8.93 20.42 -18.09
N THR A 23 8.65 21.42 -17.25
CA THR A 23 7.70 22.49 -17.60
C THR A 23 8.16 23.28 -18.83
N GLU A 24 9.46 23.57 -18.92
CA GLU A 24 10.04 24.23 -20.08
C GLU A 24 9.94 23.34 -21.34
N GLN A 25 10.23 22.04 -21.23
CA GLN A 25 10.11 21.12 -22.36
C GLN A 25 8.69 20.99 -22.88
N ILE A 26 7.70 20.90 -21.99
CA ILE A 26 6.28 20.89 -22.36
C ILE A 26 5.91 22.18 -23.11
N THR A 27 6.44 23.32 -22.68
CA THR A 27 6.21 24.60 -23.37
C THR A 27 6.77 24.57 -24.79
N LYS A 28 8.00 24.06 -24.97
CA LYS A 28 8.61 23.90 -26.29
C LYS A 28 7.85 22.92 -27.19
N LEU A 29 7.39 21.79 -26.64
CA LEU A 29 6.59 20.81 -27.37
C LEU A 29 5.26 21.41 -27.83
N LYS A 30 4.60 22.21 -26.99
CA LYS A 30 3.38 22.95 -27.37
C LYS A 30 3.63 23.89 -28.53
N THR A 31 4.71 24.67 -28.50
CA THR A 31 5.08 25.55 -29.62
C THR A 31 5.31 24.76 -30.90
N LEU A 32 6.03 23.63 -30.84
CA LEU A 32 6.25 22.77 -32.02
C LEU A 32 4.94 22.16 -32.55
N SER A 33 4.05 21.74 -31.66
CA SER A 33 2.72 21.23 -32.02
C SER A 33 1.88 22.29 -32.72
N GLU A 34 1.86 23.51 -32.19
CA GLU A 34 1.18 24.65 -32.80
C GLU A 34 1.77 24.94 -34.19
N ASP A 35 3.09 25.04 -34.31
CA ASP A 35 3.78 25.29 -35.58
C ASP A 35 3.48 24.20 -36.63
N MET A 36 3.45 22.92 -36.22
CA MET A 36 3.08 21.77 -37.07
C MET A 36 1.64 21.90 -37.58
N ASP A 37 0.71 22.21 -36.68
CA ASP A 37 -0.70 22.42 -37.02
C ASP A 37 -0.89 23.58 -38.01
N GLU A 38 -0.23 24.72 -37.77
CA GLU A 38 -0.40 25.91 -38.60
C GLU A 38 0.30 25.77 -39.95
N SER A 39 1.57 25.37 -39.93
CA SER A 39 2.45 25.45 -41.10
C SER A 39 2.40 24.21 -41.98
N VAL A 40 2.02 23.06 -41.44
CA VAL A 40 1.98 21.80 -42.19
C VAL A 40 0.55 21.30 -42.35
N VAL A 41 -0.18 21.06 -41.26
CA VAL A 41 -1.53 20.46 -41.32
C VAL A 41 -2.48 21.38 -42.08
N ARG A 42 -2.66 22.63 -41.61
CA ARG A 42 -3.57 23.60 -42.25
C ARG A 42 -3.11 23.98 -43.64
N ALA A 43 -1.81 24.23 -43.84
CA ALA A 43 -1.28 24.59 -45.15
C ALA A 43 -1.51 23.48 -46.20
N THR A 44 -1.26 22.22 -45.84
CA THR A 44 -1.48 21.07 -46.72
C THR A 44 -2.96 20.94 -47.07
N ARG A 45 -3.86 21.00 -46.08
CA ARG A 45 -5.32 20.92 -46.29
C ARG A 45 -5.85 22.08 -47.15
N ASN A 46 -5.28 23.27 -47.02
CA ASN A 46 -5.69 24.45 -47.78
C ASN A 46 -5.01 24.58 -49.17
N SER A 47 -4.06 23.71 -49.50
CA SER A 47 -3.30 23.78 -50.76
C SER A 47 -4.10 23.39 -52.02
N GLY A 48 -5.23 22.70 -51.83
CA GLY A 48 -5.98 22.07 -52.93
C GLY A 48 -5.36 20.78 -53.47
N TRP A 49 -4.29 20.26 -52.84
CA TRP A 49 -3.70 18.97 -53.18
C TRP A 49 -4.67 17.82 -52.90
N SER A 50 -4.89 16.94 -53.88
CA SER A 50 -5.85 15.84 -53.82
C SER A 50 -5.42 14.63 -54.64
N GLY A 51 -6.10 13.50 -54.39
CA GLY A 51 -5.81 12.20 -55.01
C GLY A 51 -5.08 11.25 -54.06
N PRO A 52 -4.85 9.98 -54.47
CA PRO A 52 -4.38 8.92 -53.57
C PRO A 52 -3.06 9.23 -52.86
N ALA A 53 -2.13 9.91 -53.52
CA ALA A 53 -0.86 10.32 -52.91
C ALA A 53 -1.05 11.38 -51.82
N ALA A 54 -2.01 12.30 -52.00
CA ALA A 54 -2.35 13.32 -51.02
C ALA A 54 -3.00 12.69 -49.79
N GLU A 55 -3.91 11.73 -49.97
CA GLU A 55 -4.58 11.01 -48.87
C GLU A 55 -3.56 10.30 -47.97
N THR A 56 -2.62 9.55 -48.55
CA THR A 56 -1.55 8.89 -47.79
C THR A 56 -0.68 9.88 -47.02
N ALA A 57 -0.26 10.98 -47.67
CA ALA A 57 0.58 11.97 -47.03
C ALA A 57 -0.15 12.73 -45.90
N ILE A 58 -1.43 13.06 -46.09
CA ILE A 58 -2.25 13.70 -45.07
C ILE A 58 -2.41 12.79 -43.86
N SER A 59 -2.64 11.48 -44.07
CA SER A 59 -2.71 10.52 -42.95
C SER A 59 -1.41 10.48 -42.16
N PHE A 60 -0.25 10.52 -42.82
CA PHE A 60 1.05 10.55 -42.15
C PHE A 60 1.28 11.87 -41.40
N ILE A 61 0.87 12.99 -41.98
CA ILE A 61 0.93 14.32 -41.35
C ILE A 61 0.04 14.36 -40.11
N ASP A 62 -1.18 13.82 -40.19
CA ASP A 62 -2.13 13.77 -39.09
C ASP A 62 -1.60 12.89 -37.95
N GLU A 63 -1.01 11.73 -38.25
CA GLU A 63 -0.36 10.91 -37.22
C GLU A 63 0.81 11.64 -36.57
N THR A 64 1.67 12.28 -37.38
CA THR A 64 2.81 13.07 -36.85
C THR A 64 2.33 14.23 -35.95
N ALA A 65 1.22 14.90 -36.30
CA ALA A 65 0.65 15.94 -35.46
C ALA A 65 0.09 15.37 -34.14
N LYS A 66 -0.51 14.18 -34.19
CA LYS A 66 -0.97 13.46 -33.01
C LYS A 66 0.19 13.07 -32.08
N GLU A 67 1.32 12.62 -32.60
CA GLU A 67 2.53 12.34 -31.81
C GLU A 67 2.97 13.52 -30.94
N PHE A 68 2.86 14.77 -31.43
CA PHE A 68 3.15 15.95 -30.59
C PHE A 68 2.18 16.10 -29.43
N THR A 69 0.90 15.81 -29.66
CA THR A 69 -0.14 15.86 -28.60
C THR A 69 0.12 14.79 -27.55
N ASP A 70 0.45 13.57 -27.97
CA ASP A 70 0.74 12.44 -27.09
C ASP A 70 2.04 12.70 -26.29
N ALA A 71 3.09 13.24 -26.93
CA ALA A 71 4.32 13.66 -26.25
C ALA A 71 4.08 14.76 -25.20
N ILE A 72 3.21 15.72 -25.48
CA ILE A 72 2.82 16.77 -24.51
C ILE A 72 2.10 16.14 -23.31
N ALA A 73 1.22 15.17 -23.54
CA ALA A 73 0.48 14.48 -22.49
C ALA A 73 1.41 13.65 -21.59
N GLU A 74 2.32 12.89 -22.18
CA GLU A 74 3.30 12.07 -21.46
C GLU A 74 4.24 12.95 -20.61
N ALA A 75 4.83 13.98 -21.21
CA ALA A 75 5.70 14.92 -20.50
C ALA A 75 4.96 15.64 -19.36
N THR A 76 3.68 15.96 -19.57
CA THR A 76 2.79 16.53 -18.53
C THR A 76 2.62 15.57 -17.36
N GLY A 77 2.34 14.29 -17.61
CA GLY A 77 2.22 13.28 -16.56
C GLY A 77 3.52 13.13 -15.76
N ILE A 78 4.67 13.06 -16.44
CA ILE A 78 5.99 12.98 -15.79
C ILE A 78 6.24 14.19 -14.87
N ARG A 79 6.03 15.41 -15.38
CA ARG A 79 6.18 16.64 -14.58
C ARG A 79 5.27 16.61 -13.35
N ASP A 80 4.01 16.25 -13.52
CA ASP A 80 3.02 16.33 -12.44
C ASP A 80 3.33 15.32 -11.33
N ILE A 81 3.75 14.09 -11.69
CA ILE A 81 4.29 13.10 -10.74
C ILE A 81 5.51 13.64 -9.99
N LEU A 82 6.50 14.18 -10.71
CA LEU A 82 7.70 14.75 -10.10
C LEU A 82 7.38 15.91 -9.15
N ARG A 83 6.42 16.76 -9.53
CA ARG A 83 5.98 17.89 -8.71
C ARG A 83 5.33 17.43 -7.42
N GLU A 84 4.37 16.50 -7.50
CA GLU A 84 3.69 15.97 -6.32
C GLU A 84 4.66 15.24 -5.38
N ALA A 85 5.67 14.56 -5.94
CA ALA A 85 6.71 13.88 -5.16
C ALA A 85 7.63 14.90 -4.48
N CYS A 86 8.10 15.90 -5.22
CA CYS A 86 8.90 17.01 -4.69
C CYS A 86 8.18 17.70 -3.53
N ASP A 87 6.90 18.03 -3.69
CA ASP A 87 6.10 18.71 -2.68
C ASP A 87 5.93 17.85 -1.41
N ALA A 88 5.72 16.55 -1.56
CA ALA A 88 5.60 15.64 -0.41
C ALA A 88 6.91 15.44 0.34
N ILE A 89 8.02 15.24 -0.38
CA ILE A 89 9.37 15.13 0.19
C ILE A 89 9.74 16.45 0.89
N ARG A 90 9.39 17.60 0.31
CA ARG A 90 9.60 18.92 0.94
C ARG A 90 8.85 19.03 2.25
N ARG A 91 7.55 18.70 2.28
CA ARG A 91 6.76 18.72 3.51
C ARG A 91 7.34 17.81 4.59
N ALA A 92 7.74 16.59 4.23
CA ALA A 92 8.37 15.66 5.15
C ALA A 92 9.70 16.21 5.72
N ARG A 93 10.59 16.71 4.85
CA ARG A 93 11.85 17.34 5.26
C ARG A 93 11.63 18.52 6.19
N ASP A 94 10.75 19.44 5.81
CA ASP A 94 10.50 20.66 6.57
C ASP A 94 9.88 20.32 7.93
N ARG A 95 9.03 19.28 8.01
CA ARG A 95 8.53 18.75 9.30
C ARG A 95 9.65 18.14 10.16
N LEU A 96 10.54 17.33 9.59
CA LEU A 96 11.68 16.78 10.33
C LEU A 96 12.60 17.88 10.89
N ARG A 97 12.81 18.96 10.12
CA ARG A 97 13.56 20.14 10.56
C ARG A 97 12.86 20.88 11.68
N GLU A 98 11.56 21.13 11.55
CA GLU A 98 10.76 21.75 12.61
C GLU A 98 10.82 20.95 13.91
N ILE A 99 10.66 19.62 13.84
CA ILE A 99 10.77 18.73 14.99
C ILE A 99 12.15 18.85 15.65
N ALA A 100 13.23 18.70 14.86
CA ALA A 100 14.59 18.64 15.40
C ALA A 100 15.12 19.99 15.88
N GLU A 101 14.76 21.08 15.21
CA GLU A 101 15.34 22.42 15.47
C GLU A 101 14.46 23.27 16.38
N VAL A 102 13.16 22.95 16.51
CA VAL A 102 12.21 23.81 17.22
C VAL A 102 11.44 23.05 18.31
N GLU A 103 10.82 21.91 18.00
CA GLU A 103 9.92 21.24 18.95
C GLU A 103 10.65 20.44 20.01
N ALA A 104 11.56 19.55 19.62
CA ALA A 104 12.35 18.74 20.55
C ALA A 104 13.14 19.63 21.54
N PRO A 105 13.86 20.69 21.11
CA PRO A 105 14.58 21.56 22.05
C PRO A 105 13.68 22.25 23.08
N LYS A 106 12.43 22.60 22.73
CA LYS A 106 11.47 23.22 23.67
C LYS A 106 11.04 22.27 24.79
N LEU A 107 11.09 20.97 24.53
CA LEU A 107 10.75 19.91 25.48
C LEU A 107 11.97 19.40 26.26
N GLY A 108 13.15 19.98 26.04
CA GLY A 108 14.39 19.46 26.61
C GLY A 108 14.85 18.14 25.97
N LEU A 109 14.46 17.90 24.73
CA LEU A 109 14.83 16.74 23.91
C LEU A 109 15.80 17.17 22.80
N LYS A 110 16.58 16.21 22.31
CA LYS A 110 17.39 16.35 21.09
C LYS A 110 17.09 15.20 20.14
N VAL A 111 17.21 15.47 18.85
CA VAL A 111 17.12 14.47 17.78
C VAL A 111 18.54 14.24 17.25
N SER A 112 18.97 12.98 17.24
CA SER A 112 20.29 12.60 16.73
C SER A 112 20.34 12.69 15.19
N PRO A 113 21.53 12.67 14.57
CA PRO A 113 21.64 12.61 13.11
C PRO A 113 20.99 11.37 12.46
N THR A 114 20.75 10.31 13.23
CA THR A 114 20.05 9.10 12.77
C THR A 114 18.53 9.18 12.99
N GLY A 115 18.04 10.23 13.65
CA GLY A 115 16.62 10.44 13.94
C GLY A 115 16.17 9.91 15.31
N GLU A 116 17.10 9.47 16.16
CA GLU A 116 16.77 8.99 17.51
C GLU A 116 16.47 10.17 18.44
N VAL A 117 15.40 10.07 19.22
CA VAL A 117 14.97 11.10 20.16
C VAL A 117 15.43 10.73 21.56
N GLU A 118 16.18 11.63 22.20
CA GLU A 118 16.70 11.42 23.54
C GLU A 118 16.62 12.69 24.39
N ALA A 119 16.66 12.55 25.71
CA ALA A 119 16.73 13.70 26.60
C ALA A 119 18.02 14.49 26.36
N ASP A 120 17.90 15.82 26.34
CA ASP A 120 19.08 16.67 26.26
C ASP A 120 19.71 16.81 27.65
N SER A 121 20.77 16.03 27.87
CA SER A 121 21.57 16.04 29.11
C SER A 121 22.16 17.42 29.48
N TRP A 122 22.21 18.37 28.53
CA TRP A 122 22.66 19.73 28.81
C TRP A 122 21.61 20.62 29.48
N ILE A 123 20.35 20.17 29.51
CA ILE A 123 19.23 20.90 30.12
C ILE A 123 18.93 20.29 31.50
N PRO A 124 19.18 21.01 32.61
CA PRO A 124 18.94 20.46 33.94
C PRO A 124 17.47 20.09 34.16
N GLY A 125 17.22 18.84 34.58
CA GLY A 125 15.87 18.35 34.84
C GLY A 125 15.15 17.75 33.62
N SER A 126 15.82 17.67 32.46
CA SER A 126 15.26 17.06 31.25
C SER A 126 14.88 15.59 31.48
N ASP A 127 15.65 14.80 32.21
CA ASP A 127 15.38 13.35 32.37
C ASP A 127 14.10 12.96 33.15
N TRP A 128 13.38 13.92 33.76
CA TRP A 128 12.39 13.59 34.80
C TRP A 128 10.98 13.27 34.25
N TRP A 129 10.66 13.56 32.98
CA TRP A 129 9.28 13.47 32.43
C TRP A 129 9.19 13.17 30.91
N ASN A 130 10.10 12.40 30.30
CA ASN A 130 10.27 12.43 28.84
C ASN A 130 9.79 11.22 28.03
N GLU A 131 9.43 10.07 28.62
CA GLU A 131 9.15 8.85 27.82
C GLU A 131 7.97 9.02 26.85
N GLU A 132 6.85 9.59 27.28
CA GLU A 132 5.68 9.82 26.41
C GLU A 132 5.98 10.83 25.28
N GLU A 133 6.75 11.88 25.59
CA GLU A 133 7.13 12.91 24.60
C GLU A 133 8.18 12.38 23.61
N ILE A 134 9.12 11.55 24.08
CA ILE A 134 10.08 10.83 23.23
C ILE A 134 9.32 9.91 22.27
N GLU A 135 8.36 9.13 22.77
CA GLU A 135 7.55 8.24 21.94
C GLU A 135 6.72 9.04 20.92
N ARG A 136 6.08 10.13 21.34
CA ARG A 136 5.31 11.01 20.46
C ARG A 136 6.16 11.58 19.33
N ILE A 137 7.30 12.21 19.65
CA ILE A 137 8.20 12.78 18.63
C ILE A 137 8.76 11.69 17.73
N SER A 138 9.14 10.53 18.28
CA SER A 138 9.64 9.41 17.48
C SER A 138 8.60 8.95 16.45
N LYS A 139 7.33 8.84 16.85
CA LYS A 139 6.22 8.52 15.93
C LYS A 139 6.02 9.61 14.87
N GLU A 140 6.16 10.88 15.22
CA GLU A 140 6.03 11.97 14.25
C GLU A 140 7.18 12.02 13.24
N ILE A 141 8.42 11.77 13.67
CA ILE A 141 9.58 11.59 12.78
C ILE A 141 9.33 10.44 11.81
N GLU A 142 8.83 9.32 12.33
CA GLU A 142 8.58 8.13 11.54
C GLU A 142 7.51 8.36 10.47
N ARG A 143 6.39 8.99 10.85
CA ARG A 143 5.33 9.40 9.90
C ARG A 143 5.87 10.28 8.79
N ALA A 144 6.77 11.22 9.08
CA ALA A 144 7.37 12.07 8.05
C ALA A 144 8.29 11.27 7.10
N ARG A 145 9.10 10.34 7.63
CA ARG A 145 9.97 9.47 6.82
C ARG A 145 9.17 8.58 5.88
N VAL A 146 8.03 8.12 6.35
CA VAL A 146 7.09 7.30 5.59
C VAL A 146 6.49 8.09 4.46
N ALA A 147 5.93 9.26 4.76
CA ALA A 147 5.31 10.09 3.73
C ALA A 147 6.31 10.40 2.60
N ALA A 148 7.60 10.59 2.93
CA ALA A 148 8.66 10.74 1.94
C ALA A 148 8.95 9.44 1.17
N THR A 149 8.99 8.29 1.86
CA THR A 149 9.22 6.97 1.25
C THR A 149 8.10 6.59 0.30
N GLU A 150 6.83 6.75 0.71
CA GLU A 150 5.68 6.48 -0.14
C GLU A 150 5.66 7.41 -1.35
N ALA A 151 6.05 8.68 -1.19
CA ALA A 151 6.19 9.59 -2.32
C ALA A 151 7.27 9.15 -3.30
N ASP A 152 8.42 8.71 -2.80
CA ASP A 152 9.54 8.22 -3.61
C ASP A 152 9.16 6.92 -4.34
N ASP A 153 8.64 5.92 -3.63
CA ASP A 153 8.22 4.63 -4.18
C ASP A 153 7.08 4.81 -5.20
N SER A 154 6.08 5.65 -4.89
CA SER A 154 4.98 5.95 -5.82
C SER A 154 5.46 6.66 -7.07
N ALA A 155 6.36 7.64 -6.92
CA ALA A 155 6.94 8.33 -8.06
C ALA A 155 7.78 7.39 -8.93
N ALA A 156 8.63 6.56 -8.31
CA ALA A 156 9.44 5.57 -9.02
C ALA A 156 8.56 4.57 -9.80
N ALA A 157 7.52 4.04 -9.16
CA ALA A 157 6.57 3.12 -9.79
C ALA A 157 5.81 3.81 -10.95
N ALA A 158 5.34 5.04 -10.75
CA ALA A 158 4.60 5.79 -11.75
C ALA A 158 5.47 6.11 -12.97
N LEU A 159 6.68 6.62 -12.75
CA LEU A 159 7.62 6.96 -13.81
C LEU A 159 8.07 5.72 -14.59
N ALA A 160 8.38 4.61 -13.91
CA ALA A 160 8.78 3.36 -14.56
C ALA A 160 7.69 2.80 -15.49
N ARG A 161 6.43 3.13 -15.25
CA ARG A 161 5.27 2.65 -16.03
C ARG A 161 4.83 3.62 -17.11
N ASN A 162 5.08 4.92 -16.93
CA ASN A 162 4.82 5.92 -17.96
C ASN A 162 5.83 5.85 -19.11
N VAL A 163 7.03 5.30 -18.89
CA VAL A 163 8.04 5.06 -19.94
C VAL A 163 7.90 3.63 -20.46
N ASN A 164 6.87 3.34 -21.25
CA ASN A 164 6.53 1.97 -21.66
C ASN A 164 7.10 1.56 -23.05
N GLU A 165 7.38 2.49 -23.97
CA GLU A 165 7.81 2.14 -25.33
C GLU A 165 8.98 3.01 -25.83
N GLU A 166 9.99 2.38 -26.45
CA GLU A 166 11.24 3.02 -26.89
C GLU A 166 11.05 3.95 -28.10
N HIS A 167 9.94 3.80 -28.84
CA HIS A 167 9.75 4.40 -30.16
C HIS A 167 8.37 5.07 -30.37
N ASP A 168 7.55 5.19 -29.33
CA ASP A 168 6.19 5.75 -29.45
C ASP A 168 5.81 6.55 -28.19
N PHE A 169 5.19 7.72 -28.36
CA PHE A 169 4.68 8.51 -27.24
C PHE A 169 3.24 8.08 -26.95
N ASN A 170 2.98 7.74 -25.69
CA ASN A 170 1.65 7.28 -25.30
C ASN A 170 1.09 8.15 -24.18
N ALA A 171 -0.24 8.24 -24.13
CA ALA A 171 -0.90 8.85 -22.98
C ALA A 171 -0.39 8.18 -21.68
N PRO A 172 -0.07 8.97 -20.65
CA PRO A 172 0.54 8.42 -19.44
C PRO A 172 -0.40 7.41 -18.78
N THR A 173 0.15 6.27 -18.34
CA THR A 173 -0.60 5.26 -17.58
C THR A 173 -1.02 5.83 -16.21
N TYR A 174 -0.19 6.68 -15.63
CA TYR A 174 -0.46 7.37 -14.37
C TYR A 174 -0.30 8.88 -14.53
N THR A 175 -1.27 9.62 -14.03
CA THR A 175 -1.27 11.09 -14.09
C THR A 175 -1.04 11.76 -12.73
N SER A 176 -1.06 10.98 -11.65
CA SER A 176 -0.90 11.48 -10.28
C SER A 176 -0.22 10.44 -9.37
N LEU A 177 0.28 10.89 -8.22
CA LEU A 177 0.74 9.96 -7.18
C LEU A 177 -0.40 9.16 -6.57
N ALA A 178 -1.62 9.70 -6.52
CA ALA A 178 -2.77 8.96 -6.01
C ALA A 178 -3.10 7.72 -6.85
N ASP A 179 -2.95 7.80 -8.19
CA ASP A 179 -3.12 6.66 -9.08
C ASP A 179 -2.05 5.58 -8.83
N ALA A 180 -0.82 6.02 -8.53
CA ALA A 180 0.29 5.13 -8.21
C ALA A 180 0.15 4.48 -6.82
N GLU A 181 -0.23 5.26 -5.81
CA GLU A 181 -0.56 4.79 -4.45
C GLU A 181 -1.67 3.74 -4.51
N ALA A 182 -2.72 3.99 -5.29
CA ALA A 182 -3.81 3.03 -5.49
C ALA A 182 -3.28 1.69 -6.02
N LYS A 183 -2.34 1.71 -6.97
CA LYS A 183 -1.76 0.49 -7.55
C LYS A 183 -0.80 -0.23 -6.61
N ILE A 184 -0.02 0.51 -5.82
CA ILE A 184 0.80 -0.07 -4.76
C ILE A 184 -0.08 -0.77 -3.73
N SER A 185 -1.15 -0.10 -3.28
CA SER A 185 -2.11 -0.65 -2.32
C SER A 185 -2.84 -1.88 -2.88
N GLU A 186 -3.23 -1.86 -4.16
CA GLU A 186 -3.74 -3.05 -4.88
C GLU A 186 -2.71 -4.19 -4.93
N GLY A 187 -1.43 -3.88 -5.17
CA GLY A 187 -0.34 -4.84 -5.11
C GLY A 187 -0.18 -5.47 -3.73
N ARG A 188 -0.23 -4.67 -2.66
CA ARG A 188 -0.20 -5.16 -1.26
C ARG A 188 -1.35 -6.11 -0.99
N PHE A 189 -2.57 -5.81 -1.47
CA PHE A 189 -3.71 -6.72 -1.39
C PHE A 189 -3.39 -8.07 -2.05
N SER A 190 -2.96 -8.05 -3.32
CA SER A 190 -2.68 -9.28 -4.08
C SER A 190 -1.52 -10.10 -3.47
N ASP A 191 -0.48 -9.42 -2.97
CA ASP A 191 0.66 -10.08 -2.34
C ASP A 191 0.30 -10.68 -0.98
N ALA A 192 -0.55 -10.01 -0.20
CA ALA A 192 -1.07 -10.54 1.06
C ALA A 192 -1.99 -11.74 0.82
N GLU A 193 -2.89 -11.65 -0.16
CA GLU A 193 -3.78 -12.74 -0.57
C GLU A 193 -2.98 -13.98 -0.99
N LYS A 194 -1.99 -13.79 -1.87
CA LYS A 194 -1.13 -14.88 -2.33
C LYS A 194 -0.35 -15.51 -1.18
N PHE A 195 0.27 -14.67 -0.34
CA PHE A 195 1.03 -15.15 0.81
C PHE A 195 0.15 -15.95 1.78
N MET A 196 -1.04 -15.46 2.10
CA MET A 196 -1.98 -16.18 2.96
C MET A 196 -2.45 -17.50 2.36
N PHE A 197 -2.77 -17.51 1.06
CA PHE A 197 -3.12 -18.75 0.38
C PHE A 197 -1.99 -19.79 0.49
N GLU A 198 -0.75 -19.41 0.16
CA GLU A 198 0.41 -20.28 0.26
C GLU A 198 0.65 -20.76 1.71
N GLU A 199 0.53 -19.86 2.69
CA GLU A 199 0.63 -20.17 4.11
C GLU A 199 -0.42 -21.18 4.56
N MET A 200 -1.70 -20.97 4.24
CA MET A 200 -2.77 -21.91 4.56
C MET A 200 -2.45 -23.27 3.97
N MET A 201 -2.20 -23.35 2.66
CA MET A 201 -1.97 -24.61 1.94
C MET A 201 -0.72 -25.36 2.40
N ARG A 202 0.29 -24.64 2.90
CA ARG A 202 1.47 -25.24 3.55
C ARG A 202 1.10 -25.82 4.90
N ASN A 203 0.41 -25.06 5.74
CA ASN A 203 0.10 -25.44 7.12
C ASN A 203 -0.89 -26.62 7.20
N VAL A 204 -1.95 -26.65 6.37
CA VAL A 204 -2.89 -27.80 6.33
C VAL A 204 -2.21 -29.14 6.06
N ARG A 205 -1.08 -29.12 5.34
CA ARG A 205 -0.31 -30.33 4.97
C ARG A 205 0.90 -30.56 5.87
N GLY A 206 1.10 -29.69 6.85
CA GLY A 206 2.22 -29.73 7.78
C GLY A 206 1.99 -30.72 8.93
N GLU A 207 3.10 -31.13 9.56
CA GLU A 207 3.05 -32.10 10.66
C GLU A 207 2.33 -31.53 11.89
N ASP A 208 2.40 -30.22 12.12
CA ASP A 208 1.67 -29.54 13.20
C ASP A 208 0.16 -29.82 13.13
N ILE A 209 -0.46 -29.57 11.97
CA ILE A 209 -1.90 -29.81 11.76
C ILE A 209 -2.24 -31.29 11.81
N LYS A 210 -1.39 -32.16 11.25
CA LYS A 210 -1.59 -33.60 11.31
C LYS A 210 -1.60 -34.12 12.75
N ASN A 211 -0.64 -33.70 13.59
CA ASN A 211 -0.56 -34.07 14.99
C ASN A 211 -1.75 -33.54 15.79
N MET A 212 -2.14 -32.28 15.58
CA MET A 212 -3.32 -31.70 16.23
C MET A 212 -4.59 -32.48 15.85
N ARG A 213 -4.77 -32.81 14.57
CA ARG A 213 -5.92 -33.59 14.08
C ARG A 213 -6.00 -34.95 14.76
N GLU A 214 -4.91 -35.71 14.79
CA GLU A 214 -4.84 -37.01 15.49
C GLU A 214 -5.20 -36.89 16.98
N ASN A 215 -4.75 -35.80 17.64
CA ASN A 215 -5.05 -35.53 19.05
C ASN A 215 -6.51 -35.08 19.27
N THR A 216 -7.14 -34.38 18.33
CA THR A 216 -8.56 -33.99 18.44
C THR A 216 -9.52 -35.17 18.25
N GLU A 217 -9.14 -36.21 17.50
CA GLU A 217 -9.94 -37.44 17.36
C GLU A 217 -10.05 -38.23 18.67
N ASN A 218 -9.11 -38.01 19.61
CA ASN A 218 -9.13 -38.59 20.95
C ASN A 218 -9.55 -37.53 21.98
N TRP A 219 -10.77 -37.63 22.50
CA TRP A 219 -11.33 -36.66 23.46
C TRP A 219 -10.42 -36.36 24.68
N TYR A 220 -9.58 -37.32 25.09
CA TYR A 220 -8.62 -37.15 26.18
C TYR A 220 -7.46 -36.21 25.82
N SER A 221 -7.06 -36.19 24.54
CA SER A 221 -5.93 -35.42 23.98
C SER A 221 -6.35 -34.09 23.33
N THR A 222 -7.67 -33.80 23.31
CA THR A 222 -8.20 -32.55 22.76
C THR A 222 -7.67 -31.30 23.46
N PRO A 223 -7.53 -31.25 24.82
CA PRO A 223 -6.95 -30.10 25.49
C PRO A 223 -5.52 -29.78 25.02
N GLU A 224 -4.71 -30.80 24.75
CA GLU A 224 -3.35 -30.66 24.24
C GLU A 224 -3.34 -30.09 22.82
N ALA A 225 -4.20 -30.60 21.93
CA ALA A 225 -4.33 -30.07 20.57
C ALA A 225 -4.73 -28.59 20.55
N LEU A 226 -5.63 -28.19 21.45
CA LEU A 226 -6.04 -26.79 21.61
C LEU A 226 -4.91 -25.90 22.12
N LEU A 227 -4.12 -26.41 23.07
CA LEU A 227 -2.96 -25.69 23.59
C LEU A 227 -1.87 -25.54 22.53
N ASP A 228 -1.61 -26.58 21.74
CA ASP A 228 -0.65 -26.55 20.65
C ASP A 228 -1.09 -25.54 19.58
N PHE A 229 -2.36 -25.55 19.19
CA PHE A 229 -2.93 -24.58 18.27
C PHE A 229 -2.79 -23.14 18.80
N PHE A 230 -3.16 -22.91 20.07
CA PHE A 230 -3.03 -21.61 20.72
C PHE A 230 -1.58 -21.11 20.73
N ASN A 231 -0.62 -21.99 21.01
CA ASN A 231 0.80 -21.64 21.01
C ASN A 231 1.34 -21.26 19.63
N LYS A 232 0.70 -21.69 18.54
CA LYS A 232 1.06 -21.31 17.18
C LYS A 232 0.51 -19.94 16.79
N VAL A 233 -0.72 -19.61 17.20
CA VAL A 233 -1.44 -18.39 16.75
C VAL A 233 -1.31 -17.19 17.70
N LYS A 234 -0.83 -17.37 18.93
CA LYS A 234 -0.61 -16.25 19.87
C LYS A 234 0.44 -15.28 19.33
N ALA A 235 0.47 -14.07 19.88
CA ALA A 235 1.40 -13.02 19.44
C ALA A 235 2.85 -13.50 19.50
N ASP A 236 3.64 -13.03 18.54
CA ASP A 236 5.07 -13.33 18.38
C ASP A 236 5.35 -14.83 18.17
N SER A 237 4.39 -15.59 17.64
CA SER A 237 4.54 -17.03 17.37
C SER A 237 4.46 -17.35 15.87
N ASP A 238 4.70 -18.61 15.50
CA ASP A 238 4.89 -19.04 14.10
C ASP A 238 3.75 -18.64 13.14
N TRP A 239 2.51 -18.59 13.63
CA TRP A 239 1.32 -18.21 12.85
C TRP A 239 0.81 -16.81 13.21
N ASP A 240 1.60 -15.98 13.90
CA ASP A 240 1.30 -14.56 14.03
C ASP A 240 1.78 -13.80 12.77
N HIS A 241 0.90 -13.70 11.77
CA HIS A 241 1.26 -13.05 10.50
C HIS A 241 1.18 -11.54 10.54
N LYS A 242 0.59 -10.92 11.57
CA LYS A 242 0.42 -9.46 11.60
C LYS A 242 1.77 -8.72 11.56
N PRO A 243 2.76 -9.05 12.42
CA PRO A 243 4.08 -8.44 12.35
C PRO A 243 4.81 -8.75 11.03
N ILE A 244 4.56 -9.92 10.44
CA ILE A 244 5.17 -10.31 9.16
C ILE A 244 4.64 -9.45 8.02
N LEU A 245 3.33 -9.20 7.96
CA LEU A 245 2.71 -8.34 6.95
C LEU A 245 3.07 -6.88 7.18
N GLU A 246 3.14 -6.46 8.45
CA GLU A 246 3.60 -5.12 8.84
C GLU A 246 5.02 -4.83 8.37
N ASP A 247 5.97 -5.73 8.63
CA ASP A 247 7.37 -5.59 8.18
C ASP A 247 7.46 -5.65 6.65
N LYS A 248 6.81 -6.65 6.05
CA LYS A 248 6.85 -6.88 4.59
C LYS A 248 6.37 -5.67 3.79
N PHE A 249 5.36 -4.96 4.28
CA PHE A 249 4.74 -3.85 3.56
C PHE A 249 4.99 -2.49 4.20
N GLY A 250 5.70 -2.44 5.34
CA GLY A 250 5.96 -1.23 6.11
C GLY A 250 4.70 -0.59 6.68
N LEU A 251 3.71 -1.37 7.14
CA LEU A 251 2.35 -0.86 7.46
C LEU A 251 2.31 0.09 8.65
N GLU A 252 3.01 -0.22 9.73
CA GLU A 252 3.10 0.67 10.91
C GLU A 252 3.67 2.03 10.52
N THR A 253 4.64 2.00 9.61
CA THR A 253 5.30 3.19 9.11
C THR A 253 4.32 3.95 8.21
N ALA A 254 3.70 3.28 7.22
CA ALA A 254 2.67 3.79 6.30
C ALA A 254 1.43 4.38 6.97
N ASN A 255 1.10 3.93 8.20
CA ASN A 255 -0.23 4.09 8.78
C ASN A 255 -1.34 3.62 7.80
N GLU A 256 -1.00 2.70 6.89
CA GLU A 256 -1.90 2.11 5.91
C GLU A 256 -2.22 0.68 6.34
N TYR A 257 -3.23 0.54 7.20
CA TYR A 257 -3.71 -0.75 7.68
C TYR A 257 -4.80 -1.34 6.78
N MET A 258 -5.01 -0.78 5.59
CA MET A 258 -6.10 -1.10 4.67
C MET A 258 -5.58 -1.16 3.23
N PHE A 259 -5.71 -2.31 2.57
CA PHE A 259 -5.27 -2.47 1.19
C PHE A 259 -6.43 -2.27 0.22
N LYS A 260 -6.23 -1.43 -0.80
CA LYS A 260 -7.19 -1.22 -1.89
C LYS A 260 -7.46 -2.54 -2.60
N ILE A 261 -8.74 -2.86 -2.82
CA ILE A 261 -9.12 -4.10 -3.49
C ILE A 261 -8.98 -3.92 -5.02
N PRO A 262 -8.15 -4.74 -5.70
CA PRO A 262 -7.92 -4.61 -7.14
C PRO A 262 -9.21 -4.81 -7.94
N GLY A 263 -9.54 -3.84 -8.80
CA GLY A 263 -10.69 -3.93 -9.71
C GLY A 263 -12.06 -3.88 -9.03
N ASP A 264 -12.13 -3.57 -7.73
CA ASP A 264 -13.41 -3.45 -7.03
C ASP A 264 -14.18 -2.21 -7.50
N PRO A 265 -15.38 -2.35 -8.11
CA PRO A 265 -16.13 -1.22 -8.64
C PRO A 265 -16.63 -0.26 -7.56
N LYS A 266 -16.67 -0.70 -6.29
CA LYS A 266 -17.02 0.15 -5.14
C LYS A 266 -15.81 0.89 -4.56
N GLY A 267 -14.60 0.63 -5.07
CA GLY A 267 -13.37 1.29 -4.63
C GLY A 267 -13.03 1.02 -3.16
N ARG A 268 -13.39 -0.15 -2.63
CA ARG A 268 -13.18 -0.53 -1.23
C ARG A 268 -11.72 -0.90 -0.96
N SER A 269 -11.42 -0.95 0.33
CA SER A 269 -10.18 -1.47 0.92
C SER A 269 -10.51 -2.46 2.03
N LEU A 270 -9.62 -3.42 2.25
CA LEU A 270 -9.72 -4.45 3.28
C LEU A 270 -8.59 -4.29 4.30
N SER A 271 -8.91 -4.41 5.58
CA SER A 271 -7.90 -4.38 6.65
C SER A 271 -6.92 -5.54 6.51
N TYR A 272 -5.62 -5.27 6.69
CA TYR A 272 -4.60 -6.32 6.65
C TYR A 272 -4.80 -7.41 7.72
N ASP A 273 -5.41 -7.07 8.86
CA ASP A 273 -5.72 -8.00 9.95
C ASP A 273 -6.65 -9.14 9.54
N ALA A 274 -7.49 -8.91 8.52
CA ALA A 274 -8.41 -9.92 8.02
C ALA A 274 -7.69 -11.21 7.59
N TRP A 275 -6.48 -11.07 7.05
CA TRP A 275 -5.67 -12.15 6.52
C TRP A 275 -5.33 -13.22 7.56
N SER A 276 -4.85 -12.79 8.74
CA SER A 276 -4.53 -13.69 9.86
C SER A 276 -5.78 -14.40 10.39
N ASN A 277 -6.89 -13.69 10.56
CA ASN A 277 -8.14 -14.28 11.04
C ASN A 277 -8.69 -15.35 10.08
N ILE A 278 -8.62 -15.10 8.76
CA ILE A 278 -9.01 -16.09 7.76
C ILE A 278 -8.12 -17.34 7.86
N HIS A 279 -6.81 -17.17 8.03
CA HIS A 279 -5.88 -18.28 8.24
C HIS A 279 -6.28 -19.10 9.48
N TYR A 280 -6.49 -18.45 10.63
CA TYR A 280 -6.83 -19.11 11.89
C TYR A 280 -8.09 -19.97 11.79
N GLY A 281 -9.15 -19.44 11.17
CA GLY A 281 -10.37 -20.20 10.93
C GLY A 281 -10.13 -21.42 10.05
N TYR A 282 -9.35 -21.26 8.97
CA TYR A 282 -9.08 -22.33 8.01
C TYR A 282 -8.21 -23.45 8.60
N VAL A 283 -7.08 -23.11 9.23
CA VAL A 283 -6.17 -24.09 9.82
C VAL A 283 -6.72 -24.70 11.11
N GLY A 284 -7.54 -23.96 11.87
CA GLY A 284 -8.21 -24.49 13.07
C GLY A 284 -9.17 -25.63 12.73
N MET A 285 -9.99 -25.45 11.69
CA MET A 285 -10.85 -26.53 11.19
C MET A 285 -10.03 -27.69 10.64
N ALA A 286 -8.90 -27.42 9.99
CA ALA A 286 -7.98 -28.45 9.52
C ALA A 286 -7.33 -29.26 10.65
N ALA A 287 -7.09 -28.64 11.80
CA ALA A 287 -6.61 -29.27 13.01
C ALA A 287 -7.68 -30.13 13.71
N GLY A 288 -8.91 -30.17 13.20
CA GLY A 288 -10.02 -30.92 13.80
C GLY A 288 -10.69 -30.21 14.98
N ILE A 289 -10.41 -28.91 15.17
CA ILE A 289 -11.03 -28.11 16.23
C ILE A 289 -12.48 -27.79 15.82
N ASP A 290 -13.39 -27.92 16.78
CA ASP A 290 -14.80 -27.60 16.59
C ASP A 290 -15.00 -26.10 16.31
N GLU A 291 -15.95 -25.79 15.41
CA GLU A 291 -16.25 -24.42 15.00
C GLU A 291 -16.69 -23.54 16.17
N ASP A 292 -17.58 -24.04 17.05
CA ASP A 292 -18.06 -23.25 18.18
C ASP A 292 -16.91 -22.90 19.11
N LEU A 293 -15.91 -23.79 19.21
CA LEU A 293 -14.72 -23.57 20.00
C LEU A 293 -13.74 -22.60 19.33
N LEU A 294 -13.56 -22.63 18.01
CA LEU A 294 -12.75 -21.64 17.29
C LEU A 294 -13.35 -20.24 17.41
N MET A 295 -14.66 -20.14 17.24
CA MET A 295 -15.39 -18.87 17.37
C MET A 295 -15.39 -18.37 18.82
N GLN A 296 -15.51 -19.25 19.81
CA GLN A 296 -15.40 -18.89 21.24
C GLN A 296 -13.97 -18.57 21.66
N ALA A 297 -12.94 -19.23 21.12
CA ALA A 297 -11.55 -18.93 21.44
C ALA A 297 -11.16 -17.52 21.01
N GLY A 298 -11.72 -17.01 19.91
CA GLY A 298 -11.61 -15.60 19.54
C GLY A 298 -12.37 -14.64 20.47
N SER A 299 -13.40 -15.13 21.18
CA SER A 299 -14.22 -14.36 22.13
C SER A 299 -13.70 -14.41 23.58
N LEU A 300 -13.00 -15.50 23.94
CA LEU A 300 -12.42 -15.73 25.25
C LEU A 300 -11.00 -15.18 25.23
N ASN A 301 -10.84 -13.97 25.77
CA ASN A 301 -9.64 -13.14 25.90
C ASN A 301 -8.40 -13.85 26.53
N PHE A 302 -8.00 -15.00 26.01
CA PHE A 302 -6.78 -15.75 26.29
C PHE A 302 -5.83 -15.47 25.12
N GLY A 303 -4.83 -14.61 25.30
CA GLY A 303 -3.88 -14.25 24.23
C GLY A 303 -4.35 -13.09 23.33
N PRO A 304 -3.63 -12.78 22.24
CA PRO A 304 -3.58 -11.46 21.58
C PRO A 304 -4.84 -11.09 20.79
N PHE A 305 -5.95 -11.80 21.00
CA PHE A 305 -7.22 -11.51 20.37
C PHE A 305 -7.69 -10.17 20.93
N GLY A 306 -7.69 -9.16 20.05
CA GLY A 306 -8.22 -7.84 20.34
C GLY A 306 -9.69 -7.90 20.76
N ARG A 307 -10.30 -6.75 21.03
CA ARG A 307 -11.72 -6.68 21.38
C ARG A 307 -12.53 -7.46 20.34
N ASP A 308 -13.24 -8.51 20.76
CA ASP A 308 -14.15 -9.31 19.94
C ASP A 308 -15.10 -8.41 19.15
N ASP A 309 -14.71 -8.09 17.91
CA ASP A 309 -15.46 -7.21 17.03
C ASP A 309 -16.14 -8.00 15.91
N PRO A 310 -17.26 -7.49 15.35
CA PRO A 310 -17.99 -8.23 14.34
C PRO A 310 -17.19 -8.55 13.07
N GLY A 311 -16.14 -7.78 12.75
CA GLY A 311 -15.30 -8.00 11.59
C GLY A 311 -14.34 -9.19 11.77
N ASP A 312 -13.76 -9.32 12.97
CA ASP A 312 -12.92 -10.46 13.34
C ASP A 312 -13.73 -11.77 13.28
N GLN A 313 -14.97 -11.75 13.76
CA GLN A 313 -15.86 -12.93 13.65
C GLN A 313 -16.20 -13.29 12.21
N ILE A 314 -16.39 -12.30 11.31
CA ILE A 314 -16.68 -12.57 9.89
C ILE A 314 -15.45 -13.16 9.20
N THR A 315 -14.28 -12.62 9.45
CA THR A 315 -13.01 -13.06 8.84
C THR A 315 -12.61 -14.46 9.32
N MET A 316 -12.72 -14.73 10.63
CA MET A 316 -12.58 -16.08 11.20
C MET A 316 -13.55 -17.08 10.57
N ARG A 317 -14.85 -16.72 10.49
CA ARG A 317 -15.86 -17.59 9.88
C ARG A 317 -15.58 -17.85 8.40
N ALA A 318 -15.08 -16.86 7.66
CA ALA A 318 -14.71 -17.07 6.26
C ALA A 318 -13.64 -18.16 6.10
N GLY A 319 -12.63 -18.18 6.97
CA GLY A 319 -11.63 -19.25 7.04
C GLY A 319 -12.24 -20.64 7.33
N ILE A 320 -13.14 -20.70 8.32
CA ILE A 320 -13.86 -21.93 8.69
C ILE A 320 -14.65 -22.48 7.50
N GLU A 321 -15.44 -21.63 6.85
CA GLU A 321 -16.29 -22.01 5.71
C GLU A 321 -15.45 -22.40 4.49
N LEU A 322 -14.32 -21.74 4.25
CA LEU A 322 -13.35 -22.14 3.23
C LEU A 322 -12.90 -23.59 3.43
N TYR A 323 -12.52 -23.97 4.65
CA TYR A 323 -12.05 -25.34 4.91
C TYR A 323 -13.20 -26.35 4.82
N LYS A 324 -14.38 -26.07 5.39
CA LYS A 324 -15.54 -26.96 5.28
C LYS A 324 -15.93 -27.23 3.82
N LYS A 325 -15.84 -26.20 2.97
CA LYS A 325 -16.27 -26.27 1.58
C LYS A 325 -15.25 -26.92 0.65
N TYR A 326 -13.96 -26.63 0.84
CA TYR A 326 -12.91 -27.01 -0.10
C TYR A 326 -11.86 -27.96 0.49
N GLY A 327 -11.74 -28.01 1.81
CA GLY A 327 -10.70 -28.75 2.52
C GLY A 327 -9.30 -28.41 1.99
N GLU A 328 -8.42 -29.40 1.99
CA GLU A 328 -7.02 -29.30 1.52
C GLU A 328 -6.87 -29.12 -0.01
N ASN A 329 -7.98 -29.00 -0.75
CA ASN A 329 -8.02 -28.82 -2.20
C ASN A 329 -8.45 -27.41 -2.63
N LEU A 330 -8.49 -26.45 -1.69
CA LEU A 330 -8.75 -25.04 -1.98
C LEU A 330 -7.80 -24.54 -3.07
N THR A 331 -8.35 -23.90 -4.11
CA THR A 331 -7.57 -23.21 -5.14
C THR A 331 -7.47 -21.72 -4.87
N GLN A 332 -6.48 -21.05 -5.46
CA GLN A 332 -6.30 -19.60 -5.30
C GLN A 332 -7.51 -18.83 -5.84
N GLU A 333 -8.09 -19.24 -6.97
CA GLU A 333 -9.30 -18.62 -7.52
C GLU A 333 -10.51 -18.78 -6.59
N GLN A 334 -10.66 -19.94 -5.94
CA GLN A 334 -11.74 -20.16 -4.97
C GLN A 334 -11.53 -19.29 -3.73
N PHE A 335 -10.29 -19.20 -3.26
CA PHE A 335 -9.93 -18.33 -2.15
C PHE A 335 -10.34 -16.89 -2.44
N HIS A 336 -9.87 -16.32 -3.56
CA HIS A 336 -10.22 -14.98 -4.00
C HIS A 336 -11.74 -14.75 -4.07
N GLN A 337 -12.48 -15.68 -4.68
CA GLN A 337 -13.94 -15.58 -4.80
C GLN A 337 -14.65 -15.53 -3.44
N GLU A 338 -14.23 -16.32 -2.46
CA GLU A 338 -14.83 -16.29 -1.12
C GLU A 338 -14.39 -15.05 -0.33
N ILE A 339 -13.15 -14.54 -0.51
CA ILE A 339 -12.73 -13.26 0.08
C ILE A 339 -13.62 -12.12 -0.42
N MET A 340 -13.93 -12.07 -1.72
CA MET A 340 -14.81 -11.03 -2.25
C MET A 340 -16.23 -11.08 -1.67
N LYS A 341 -16.78 -12.28 -1.43
CA LYS A 341 -18.08 -12.44 -0.75
C LYS A 341 -18.03 -12.03 0.72
N MET A 342 -16.94 -12.38 1.41
CA MET A 342 -16.70 -11.94 2.78
C MET A 342 -16.66 -10.41 2.86
N VAL A 343 -15.95 -9.74 1.93
CA VAL A 343 -15.92 -8.27 1.85
C VAL A 343 -17.32 -7.68 1.64
N ASP A 344 -18.14 -8.27 0.78
CA ASP A 344 -19.55 -7.85 0.59
C ASP A 344 -20.37 -8.02 1.88
N GLU A 345 -20.18 -9.11 2.63
CA GLU A 345 -20.82 -9.32 3.94
C GLU A 345 -20.39 -8.28 4.98
N MET A 346 -19.08 -8.01 5.05
CA MET A 346 -18.49 -7.02 5.95
C MET A 346 -19.03 -5.62 5.69
N GLU A 347 -19.09 -5.20 4.42
CA GLU A 347 -19.68 -3.91 4.03
C GLU A 347 -21.16 -3.84 4.40
N ALA A 348 -21.94 -4.91 4.14
CA ALA A 348 -23.37 -4.96 4.47
C ALA A 348 -23.63 -4.86 5.98
N LYS A 349 -22.70 -5.36 6.81
CA LYS A 349 -22.74 -5.26 8.27
C LYS A 349 -22.13 -3.96 8.81
N GLY A 350 -21.50 -3.16 7.95
CA GLY A 350 -20.90 -1.88 8.33
C GLY A 350 -19.72 -2.00 9.30
N VAL A 351 -18.91 -3.07 9.17
CA VAL A 351 -17.73 -3.26 10.01
C VAL A 351 -16.56 -2.39 9.55
N ASP A 352 -15.67 -2.02 10.47
CA ASP A 352 -14.62 -1.03 10.22
C ASP A 352 -13.47 -1.53 9.32
N GLN A 353 -13.34 -2.85 9.18
CA GLN A 353 -12.31 -3.52 8.39
C GLN A 353 -12.56 -3.47 6.87
N VAL A 354 -13.71 -2.96 6.42
CA VAL A 354 -13.97 -2.66 5.01
C VAL A 354 -14.42 -1.21 4.87
N LYS A 355 -13.64 -0.41 4.16
CA LYS A 355 -13.90 1.03 3.98
C LYS A 355 -13.61 1.47 2.54
N PRO A 356 -14.22 2.56 2.05
CA PRO A 356 -13.76 3.21 0.83
C PRO A 356 -12.27 3.53 0.94
N TRP A 357 -11.48 3.10 -0.04
CA TRP A 357 -10.06 3.42 -0.06
C TRP A 357 -9.85 4.91 -0.27
N LYS A 358 -8.90 5.49 0.47
CA LYS A 358 -8.49 6.87 0.31
C LYS A 358 -6.96 6.91 0.24
N PRO A 359 -6.37 7.74 -0.65
CA PRO A 359 -4.93 7.96 -0.63
C PRO A 359 -4.53 8.54 0.73
N THR A 360 -3.38 8.10 1.27
CA THR A 360 -2.86 8.48 2.60
C THR A 360 -2.71 10.00 2.74
N ARG A 361 -2.52 10.71 1.63
CA ARG A 361 -2.38 12.18 1.57
C ARG A 361 -3.69 12.99 1.58
N GLY A 362 -4.85 12.35 1.76
CA GLY A 362 -6.17 13.02 1.86
C GLY A 362 -6.56 13.55 3.24
N ALA A 363 -5.80 13.26 4.31
CA ALA A 363 -6.10 13.70 5.67
C ALA A 363 -5.23 14.90 6.08
N THR A 364 -5.40 16.03 5.40
CA THR A 364 -5.03 17.34 5.96
C THR A 364 -6.30 18.15 6.16
N SER A 365 -6.78 18.14 7.40
CA SER A 365 -7.59 19.21 7.97
C SER A 365 -7.26 19.33 9.44
#